data_AF-A0A6G9B0C1-F1
#
_entry.id   AF-A0A6G9B0C1-F1
#
_cell.length_a   1.000
_cell.length_b   1.000
_cell.length_c   1.000
_cell.angle_alpha   90.00
_cell.angle_beta   90.00
_cell.angle_gamma   90.00
#
_symmetry.space_group_name_H-M   'P 1'
#
loop_
_entity.id
_entity.type
_entity.pdbx_description
1 polymer ?
#
loop_
_entity_poly.entity_id
_entity_poly.type
_entity_poly.pdbx_seq_one_letter_code
_entity_poly.pdbx_strand_id
1 'polypeptide(L)'
;MSLFFLAALFSRFSVAQPTDTLTTEQLLQRKGTAYSALIRPSRYLALDVNHALGGFRRYRFFEGDELHFKARGEKFREELYAVTDTSFTILMANEVMNRDEPVTFRFDEVQKIMLHRRIPFVTAAGTIFPLAGGVYLIADVVNNRQLNANVLPVTGAFILSGILFHWLSNPHIKINRNHRLKVLRTY
;
A
#
# COMPACT_ATOMS: atom_id res chain seq x y z
N MET A 1 -5.42 31.31 -42.60
CA MET A 1 -5.93 29.99 -42.17
C MET A 1 -5.47 29.72 -40.73
N SER A 2 -5.88 30.55 -39.77
CA SER A 2 -5.30 30.56 -38.41
C SER A 2 -6.26 30.92 -37.28
N LEU A 3 -7.50 31.35 -37.57
CA LEU A 3 -8.48 31.66 -36.53
C LEU A 3 -9.37 30.47 -36.11
N PHE A 4 -9.61 29.52 -37.02
CA PHE A 4 -10.49 28.37 -36.75
C PHE A 4 -9.87 27.32 -35.82
N PHE A 5 -8.53 27.21 -35.81
CA PHE A 5 -7.83 26.24 -34.95
C PHE A 5 -7.78 26.66 -33.47
N LEU A 6 -7.83 27.98 -33.20
CA LEU A 6 -7.79 28.48 -31.83
C LEU A 6 -9.13 28.31 -31.10
N ALA A 7 -10.25 28.44 -31.81
CA ALA A 7 -11.59 28.24 -31.25
C ALA A 7 -11.88 26.76 -30.89
N ALA A 8 -11.26 25.80 -31.59
CA ALA A 8 -11.42 24.37 -31.31
C ALA A 8 -10.66 23.90 -30.05
N LEU A 9 -9.66 24.65 -29.57
CA LEU A 9 -8.93 24.34 -28.34
C LEU A 9 -9.64 24.87 -27.08
N PHE A 10 -10.49 25.89 -27.19
CA PHE A 10 -11.24 26.44 -26.05
C PHE A 10 -12.59 25.78 -25.81
N SER A 11 -13.20 25.13 -26.81
CA SER A 11 -14.51 24.47 -26.66
C SER A 11 -14.48 23.19 -25.82
N ARG A 12 -13.30 22.69 -25.44
CA ARG A 12 -13.17 21.51 -24.56
C ARG A 12 -13.24 21.81 -23.07
N PHE A 13 -13.33 23.07 -22.66
CA PHE A 13 -13.28 23.45 -21.24
C PHE A 13 -14.63 23.71 -20.57
N SER A 14 -15.77 23.60 -21.29
CA SER A 14 -17.06 24.05 -20.76
C SER A 14 -18.16 22.99 -20.69
N VAL A 15 -17.80 21.71 -20.51
CA VAL A 15 -18.78 20.72 -20.02
C VAL A 15 -18.65 20.67 -18.50
N ALA A 16 -19.33 21.58 -17.82
CA ALA A 16 -19.62 21.43 -16.40
C ALA A 16 -20.51 20.18 -16.27
N GLN A 17 -19.94 19.07 -15.80
CA GLN A 17 -20.73 17.91 -15.42
C GLN A 17 -21.69 18.36 -14.30
N PRO A 18 -22.97 17.93 -14.34
CA PRO A 18 -23.85 18.11 -13.20
C PRO A 18 -23.23 17.37 -12.02
N THR A 19 -22.75 18.13 -11.02
CA THR A 19 -22.37 17.58 -9.73
C THR A 19 -23.64 17.06 -9.08
N ASP A 20 -23.90 15.76 -9.22
CA ASP A 20 -24.69 15.03 -8.24
C ASP A 20 -24.13 15.42 -6.87
N THR A 21 -24.94 16.14 -6.08
CA THR A 21 -24.56 16.54 -4.74
C THR A 21 -24.60 15.30 -3.86
N LEU A 22 -23.54 14.48 -3.97
CA LEU A 22 -23.31 13.35 -3.10
C LEU A 22 -23.49 13.81 -1.66
N THR A 23 -24.28 13.07 -0.89
CA THR A 23 -24.47 13.39 0.52
C THR A 23 -23.12 13.34 1.23
N THR A 24 -23.00 14.05 2.35
CA THR A 24 -21.76 14.04 3.17
C THR A 24 -21.33 12.61 3.50
N GLU A 25 -22.29 11.71 3.75
CA GLU A 25 -22.04 10.29 3.97
C GLU A 25 -21.41 9.59 2.76
N GLN A 26 -21.94 9.82 1.55
CA GLN A 26 -21.40 9.26 0.32
C GLN A 26 -20.01 9.81 0.00
N LEU A 27 -19.76 11.10 0.30
CA LEU A 27 -18.44 11.72 0.15
C LEU A 27 -17.42 11.13 1.12
N LEU A 28 -17.81 10.85 2.36
CA LEU A 28 -16.95 10.23 3.37
C LEU A 28 -16.67 8.76 3.03
N GLN A 29 -17.68 8.00 2.63
CA GLN A 29 -17.49 6.62 2.13
C GLN A 29 -16.53 6.58 0.93
N ARG A 30 -16.64 7.53 0.00
CA ARG A 30 -15.73 7.66 -1.14
C ARG A 30 -14.29 7.97 -0.74
N LYS A 31 -14.09 8.73 0.35
CA LYS A 31 -12.74 9.04 0.86
C LYS A 31 -12.07 7.86 1.55
N GLY A 32 -12.83 6.83 1.95
CA GLY A 32 -12.31 5.57 2.45
C GLY A 32 -13.05 5.02 3.66
N THR A 33 -12.80 3.75 3.96
CA THR A 33 -13.35 2.96 5.08
C THR A 33 -13.12 3.62 6.45
N ALA A 34 -11.99 4.28 6.65
CA ALA A 34 -11.69 5.00 7.89
C ALA A 34 -12.66 6.19 8.12
N TYR A 35 -13.17 6.80 7.05
CA TYR A 35 -14.13 7.90 7.13
C TYR A 35 -15.57 7.38 7.24
N SER A 36 -15.89 6.21 6.69
CA SER A 36 -17.19 5.57 6.91
C SER A 36 -17.37 5.15 8.38
N ALA A 37 -16.29 4.76 9.06
CA ALA A 37 -16.27 4.45 10.49
C ALA A 37 -16.51 5.66 11.42
N LEU A 38 -16.49 6.90 10.89
CA LEU A 38 -16.90 8.11 11.62
C LEU A 38 -18.41 8.33 11.60
N ILE A 39 -19.12 7.73 10.64
CA ILE A 39 -20.57 7.86 10.47
C ILE A 39 -21.29 6.84 11.36
N ARG A 40 -20.71 5.65 11.53
CA ARG A 40 -21.27 4.55 12.32
C ARG A 40 -20.20 3.89 13.20
N PRO A 41 -20.49 3.62 14.49
CA PRO A 41 -19.59 2.86 15.34
C PRO A 41 -19.28 1.49 14.71
N SER A 42 -18.01 1.25 14.40
CA SER A 42 -17.55 0.02 13.78
C SER A 42 -16.38 -0.58 14.55
N ARG A 43 -16.22 -1.90 14.43
CA ARG A 43 -15.03 -2.59 14.92
C ARG A 43 -13.94 -2.45 13.87
N TYR A 44 -12.71 -2.35 14.33
CA TYR A 44 -11.55 -2.29 13.44
C TYR A 44 -10.40 -3.09 14.02
N LEU A 45 -9.59 -3.62 13.11
CA LEU A 45 -8.37 -4.32 13.42
C LEU A 45 -7.26 -3.30 13.70
N ALA A 46 -6.70 -3.33 14.89
CA ALA A 46 -5.62 -2.47 15.33
C ALA A 46 -4.31 -3.27 15.41
N LEU A 47 -3.35 -2.87 14.59
CA LEU A 47 -1.97 -3.36 14.68
C LEU A 47 -1.14 -2.36 15.48
N ASP A 48 -0.86 -2.72 16.73
CA ASP A 48 0.00 -1.98 17.64
C ASP A 48 1.46 -2.36 17.36
N VAL A 49 2.25 -1.43 16.86
CA VAL A 49 3.66 -1.62 16.51
C VAL A 49 4.52 -0.74 17.39
N ASN A 50 5.25 -1.35 18.31
CA ASN A 50 6.21 -0.64 19.12
C ASN A 50 7.62 -0.78 18.55
N HIS A 51 8.12 0.25 17.84
CA HIS A 51 9.47 0.20 17.29
C HIS A 51 10.51 0.56 18.35
N ALA A 52 11.66 -0.12 18.35
CA ALA A 52 12.79 0.24 19.20
C ALA A 52 13.28 1.68 18.93
N LEU A 53 13.15 2.13 17.68
CA LEU A 53 13.43 3.49 17.23
C LEU A 53 12.18 4.04 16.54
N GLY A 54 11.67 5.20 16.99
CA GLY A 54 10.49 5.85 16.42
C GLY A 54 9.17 5.62 17.17
N GLY A 55 9.21 4.90 18.30
CA GLY A 55 8.11 4.83 19.26
C GLY A 55 6.93 3.95 18.84
N PHE A 56 5.80 4.18 19.51
CA PHE A 56 4.56 3.44 19.30
C PHE A 56 3.79 3.98 18.09
N ARG A 57 3.33 3.06 17.23
CA ARG A 57 2.45 3.37 16.11
C ARG A 57 1.30 2.35 16.02
N ARG A 58 0.08 2.84 15.83
CA ARG A 58 -1.11 2.01 15.60
C ARG A 58 -1.57 2.14 14.16
N TYR A 59 -1.58 1.03 13.44
CA TYR A 59 -2.25 0.94 12.14
C TYR A 59 -3.67 0.42 12.36
N ARG A 60 -4.63 0.97 11.61
CA ARG A 60 -6.06 0.66 11.74
C ARG A 60 -6.53 0.13 10.39
N PHE A 61 -7.21 -1.02 10.41
CA PHE A 61 -7.85 -1.61 9.24
C PHE A 61 -9.32 -1.78 9.54
N PHE A 62 -10.15 -1.20 8.69
CA PHE A 62 -11.60 -1.25 8.77
C PHE A 62 -12.14 -2.26 7.75
N GLU A 63 -13.40 -2.67 7.94
CA GLU A 63 -14.10 -3.50 6.95
C GLU A 63 -14.08 -2.79 5.59
N GLY A 64 -13.73 -3.53 4.54
CA GLY A 64 -13.45 -3.04 3.19
C GLY A 64 -11.98 -2.68 2.91
N ASP A 65 -11.09 -2.67 3.91
CA ASP A 65 -9.67 -2.44 3.67
C ASP A 65 -8.96 -3.68 3.14
N GLU A 66 -8.02 -3.48 2.21
CA GLU A 66 -7.10 -4.54 1.79
C GLU A 66 -6.12 -4.85 2.93
N LEU A 67 -6.11 -6.10 3.41
CA LEU A 67 -5.21 -6.57 4.44
C LEU A 67 -4.19 -7.54 3.85
N HIS A 68 -2.92 -7.21 4.02
CA HIS A 68 -1.81 -8.01 3.54
C HIS A 68 -1.15 -8.72 4.73
N PHE A 69 -1.25 -10.04 4.82
CA PHE A 69 -0.81 -10.78 5.99
C PHE A 69 -0.28 -12.17 5.68
N LYS A 70 0.40 -12.77 6.65
CA LYS A 70 0.83 -14.17 6.64
C LYS A 70 0.15 -14.92 7.77
N ALA A 71 -0.59 -15.97 7.45
CA ALA A 71 -1.20 -16.87 8.42
C ALA A 71 -0.97 -18.32 7.99
N ARG A 72 -0.81 -19.25 8.95
CA ARG A 72 -0.63 -20.69 8.68
C ARG A 72 0.46 -21.06 7.65
N GLY A 73 1.44 -20.18 7.42
CA GLY A 73 2.51 -20.40 6.43
C GLY A 73 2.27 -19.73 5.07
N GLU A 74 1.05 -19.32 4.76
CA GLU A 74 0.63 -18.73 3.49
C GLU A 74 0.46 -17.21 3.59
N LYS A 75 0.56 -16.53 2.45
CA LYS A 75 0.41 -15.08 2.34
C LYS A 75 -0.94 -14.77 1.69
N PHE A 76 -1.67 -13.84 2.26
CA PHE A 76 -2.99 -13.40 1.80
C PHE A 76 -2.97 -11.90 1.56
N ARG A 77 -3.63 -11.45 0.49
CA ARG A 77 -3.79 -10.05 0.12
C ARG A 77 -5.24 -9.82 -0.28
N GLU A 78 -6.11 -9.76 0.71
CA GLU A 78 -7.55 -9.79 0.47
C GLU A 78 -8.26 -8.67 1.23
N GLU A 79 -9.49 -8.41 0.81
CA GLU A 79 -10.37 -7.45 1.47
C GLU A 79 -10.83 -7.97 2.84
N LEU A 80 -10.73 -7.12 3.86
CA LEU A 80 -11.21 -7.38 5.20
C LEU A 80 -12.74 -7.31 5.22
N TYR A 81 -13.40 -8.46 5.28
CA TYR A 81 -14.86 -8.54 5.25
C TYR A 81 -15.50 -8.16 6.58
N ALA A 82 -15.00 -8.73 7.67
CA ALA A 82 -15.60 -8.60 8.99
C ALA A 82 -14.56 -8.74 10.11
N VAL A 83 -14.79 -8.05 11.24
CA VAL A 83 -13.92 -8.12 12.42
C VAL A 83 -14.73 -8.53 13.67
N THR A 84 -14.33 -9.64 14.29
CA THR A 84 -14.87 -10.10 15.58
C THR A 84 -13.89 -9.81 16.71
N ASP A 85 -14.19 -10.22 17.95
CA ASP A 85 -13.33 -9.94 19.11
C ASP A 85 -12.02 -10.74 19.12
N THR A 86 -11.95 -11.87 18.41
CA THR A 86 -10.78 -12.78 18.40
C THR A 86 -10.36 -13.25 17.01
N SER A 87 -11.14 -12.92 15.99
CA SER A 87 -10.89 -13.30 14.60
C SER A 87 -11.27 -12.19 13.63
N PHE A 88 -10.84 -12.35 12.39
CA PHE A 88 -11.30 -11.56 11.27
C PHE A 88 -11.59 -12.46 10.08
N THR A 89 -12.42 -11.98 9.18
CA THR A 89 -12.83 -12.70 7.98
C THR A 89 -12.37 -11.92 6.76
N ILE A 90 -11.82 -12.62 5.78
CA ILE A 90 -11.49 -12.08 4.46
C ILE A 90 -12.38 -12.74 3.39
N LEU A 91 -12.55 -12.05 2.28
CA LEU A 91 -13.16 -12.63 1.08
C LEU A 91 -12.05 -13.20 0.20
N MET A 92 -12.09 -14.49 -0.07
CA MET A 92 -11.13 -15.16 -0.96
C MET A 92 -11.84 -15.60 -2.23
N ALA A 93 -11.29 -15.25 -3.39
CA ALA A 93 -11.88 -15.65 -4.66
C ALA A 93 -11.74 -17.18 -4.85
N ASN A 94 -12.87 -17.89 -4.96
CA ASN A 94 -12.88 -19.28 -5.38
C ASN A 94 -13.02 -19.35 -6.90
N GLU A 95 -11.92 -19.66 -7.59
CA GLU A 95 -11.86 -19.74 -9.06
C GLU A 95 -12.77 -20.83 -9.63
N VAL A 96 -13.06 -21.90 -8.88
CA VAL A 96 -13.87 -23.03 -9.35
C VAL A 96 -15.36 -22.66 -9.35
N MET A 97 -15.81 -21.94 -8.33
CA MET A 97 -17.21 -21.55 -8.16
C MET A 97 -17.52 -20.13 -8.68
N ASN A 98 -16.49 -19.39 -9.09
CA ASN A 98 -16.54 -17.99 -9.52
C ASN A 98 -17.29 -17.10 -8.51
N ARG A 99 -17.01 -17.32 -7.21
CA ARG A 99 -17.63 -16.62 -6.09
C ARG A 99 -16.61 -16.39 -4.99
N ASP A 100 -16.81 -15.31 -4.24
CA ASP A 100 -15.99 -15.02 -3.07
C ASP A 100 -16.48 -15.82 -1.87
N GLU A 101 -15.56 -16.51 -1.22
CA GLU A 101 -15.82 -17.30 -0.03
C GLU A 101 -15.24 -16.62 1.22
N PRO A 102 -16.04 -16.48 2.30
CA PRO A 102 -15.55 -15.91 3.54
C PRO A 102 -14.66 -16.90 4.28
N VAL A 103 -13.38 -16.55 4.44
CA VAL A 103 -12.41 -17.34 5.20
C VAL A 103 -12.06 -16.61 6.49
N THR A 104 -12.24 -17.28 7.63
CA THR A 104 -12.01 -16.69 8.95
C THR A 104 -10.67 -17.11 9.54
N PHE A 105 -9.91 -16.13 10.02
CA PHE A 105 -8.60 -16.31 10.65
C PHE A 105 -8.64 -15.81 12.09
N ARG A 106 -8.13 -16.63 13.01
CA ARG A 106 -7.94 -16.20 14.40
C ARG A 106 -6.65 -15.39 14.54
N PHE A 107 -6.60 -14.46 15.49
CA PHE A 107 -5.42 -13.60 15.64
C PHE A 107 -4.14 -14.35 16.05
N ASP A 108 -4.26 -15.48 16.74
CA ASP A 108 -3.14 -16.34 17.12
C ASP A 108 -2.51 -17.09 15.93
N GLU A 109 -3.25 -17.23 14.83
CA GLU A 109 -2.76 -17.85 13.59
C GLU A 109 -1.98 -16.87 12.70
N VAL A 110 -2.12 -15.56 12.94
CA VAL A 110 -1.46 -14.51 12.17
C VAL A 110 -0.01 -14.39 12.60
N GLN A 111 0.90 -14.67 11.68
CA GLN A 111 2.33 -14.64 11.92
C GLN A 111 2.92 -13.24 11.66
N LYS A 112 2.41 -12.55 10.63
CA LYS A 112 2.98 -11.28 10.16
C LYS A 112 1.93 -10.45 9.43
N ILE A 113 1.95 -9.14 9.64
CA ILE A 113 1.23 -8.18 8.80
C ILE A 113 2.25 -7.47 7.91
N MET A 114 1.97 -7.40 6.61
CA MET A 114 2.78 -6.70 5.62
C MET A 114 2.15 -5.34 5.39
N LEU A 115 2.92 -4.28 5.64
CA LEU A 115 2.43 -2.93 5.49
C LEU A 115 3.05 -2.32 4.25
N HIS A 116 2.24 -1.60 3.48
CA HIS A 116 2.73 -0.75 2.41
C HIS A 116 2.72 0.70 2.88
N ARG A 117 3.89 1.31 3.03
CA ARG A 117 4.03 2.71 3.44
C ARG A 117 4.60 3.52 2.27
N ARG A 118 3.75 4.34 1.65
CA ARG A 118 4.21 5.36 0.72
C ARG A 118 4.85 6.51 1.50
N ILE A 119 6.17 6.51 1.53
CA ILE A 119 6.94 7.64 2.04
C ILE A 119 7.34 8.45 0.79
N PRO A 120 6.89 9.71 0.66
CA PRO A 120 7.30 10.57 -0.44
C PRO A 120 8.83 10.58 -0.57
N PHE A 121 9.32 10.56 -1.80
CA PHE A 121 10.74 10.42 -2.17
C PHE A 121 11.39 9.06 -1.88
N VAL A 122 11.25 8.48 -0.69
CA VAL A 122 11.90 7.19 -0.37
C VAL A 122 11.34 6.07 -1.23
N THR A 123 10.03 5.95 -1.34
CA THR A 123 9.41 4.90 -2.17
C THR A 123 9.76 5.07 -3.66
N ALA A 124 9.86 6.32 -4.13
CA ALA A 124 10.28 6.60 -5.51
C ALA A 124 11.77 6.30 -5.73
N ALA A 125 12.63 6.71 -4.79
CA ALA A 125 14.07 6.44 -4.83
C ALA A 125 14.36 4.94 -4.81
N GLY A 126 13.54 4.15 -4.10
CA GLY A 126 13.63 2.70 -4.10
C GLY A 126 13.55 2.06 -5.50
N THR A 127 12.83 2.69 -6.42
CA THR A 127 12.72 2.24 -7.82
C THR A 127 13.71 2.97 -8.74
N ILE A 128 13.91 4.28 -8.55
CA ILE A 128 14.73 5.11 -9.44
C ILE A 128 16.21 4.77 -9.28
N PHE A 129 16.71 4.53 -8.07
CA PHE A 129 18.13 4.35 -7.84
C PHE A 129 18.68 3.05 -8.46
N PRO A 130 18.03 1.88 -8.34
CA PRO A 130 18.49 0.68 -9.04
C PRO A 130 18.46 0.84 -10.55
N LEU A 131 17.45 1.53 -11.09
CA LEU A 131 17.38 1.85 -12.52
C LEU A 131 18.53 2.76 -12.95
N ALA A 132 18.81 3.83 -12.19
CA ALA A 132 19.92 4.73 -12.47
C ALA A 132 21.27 4.01 -12.42
N GLY A 133 21.49 3.14 -11.42
CA GLY A 133 22.68 2.31 -11.34
C GLY A 133 22.81 1.34 -12.52
N GLY A 134 21.71 0.68 -12.93
CA GLY A 134 21.70 -0.20 -14.09
C GLY A 134 21.99 0.54 -15.40
N VAL A 135 21.35 1.69 -15.62
CA VAL A 135 21.59 2.54 -16.79
C VAL A 135 23.03 3.03 -16.82
N TYR A 136 23.58 3.45 -15.68
CA TYR A 136 24.97 3.91 -15.60
C TYR A 136 25.97 2.81 -15.93
N LEU A 137 25.75 1.59 -15.43
CA LEU A 137 26.58 0.42 -15.76
C LEU A 137 26.49 0.05 -17.24
N ILE A 138 25.29 0.06 -17.83
CA ILE A 138 25.12 -0.23 -19.27
C ILE A 138 25.81 0.85 -20.11
N ALA A 139 25.66 2.12 -19.74
CA ALA A 139 26.31 3.23 -20.45
C ALA A 139 27.83 3.12 -20.42
N ASP A 140 28.42 2.70 -19.30
CA ASP A 140 29.86 2.45 -19.19
C ASP A 140 30.33 1.33 -20.13
N VAL A 141 29.61 0.20 -20.15
CA VAL A 141 29.93 -0.92 -21.05
C VAL A 141 29.83 -0.51 -22.52
N VAL A 142 28.81 0.26 -22.89
CA VAL A 142 28.63 0.71 -24.28
C VAL A 142 29.72 1.69 -24.68
N ASN A 143 30.09 2.62 -23.79
CA ASN A 143 31.07 3.65 -24.09
C ASN A 143 32.52 3.11 -24.10
N ASN A 144 32.87 2.31 -23.11
CA ASN A 144 34.23 1.83 -22.90
C ASN A 144 34.49 0.43 -23.48
N ARG A 145 33.45 -0.28 -23.96
CA ARG A 145 33.46 -1.68 -24.46
C ARG A 145 33.97 -2.72 -23.44
N GLN A 146 34.20 -2.31 -22.21
CA GLN A 146 34.63 -3.12 -21.07
C GLN A 146 34.06 -2.52 -19.79
N LEU A 147 33.90 -3.34 -18.75
CA LEU A 147 33.45 -2.86 -17.45
C LEU A 147 34.60 -2.17 -16.72
N ASN A 148 34.43 -0.89 -16.41
CA ASN A 148 35.40 -0.16 -15.60
C ASN A 148 35.19 -0.48 -14.10
N ALA A 149 36.25 -0.94 -13.43
CA ALA A 149 36.20 -1.23 -12.00
C ALA A 149 35.80 0.00 -11.16
N ASN A 150 36.07 1.21 -11.63
CA ASN A 150 35.72 2.46 -10.94
C ASN A 150 34.21 2.78 -10.97
N VAL A 151 33.45 2.19 -11.89
CA VAL A 151 31.99 2.39 -12.02
C VAL A 151 31.22 1.49 -11.06
N LEU A 152 31.80 0.35 -10.67
CA LEU A 152 31.15 -0.63 -9.80
C LEU A 152 30.77 -0.09 -8.41
N PRO A 153 31.60 0.70 -7.70
CA PRO A 153 31.20 1.28 -6.41
C PRO A 153 30.00 2.23 -6.53
N VAL A 154 29.96 3.04 -7.59
CA VAL A 154 28.89 4.03 -7.82
C VAL A 154 27.58 3.31 -8.15
N THR A 155 27.61 2.38 -9.10
CA THR A 155 26.45 1.55 -9.44
C THR A 155 25.97 0.73 -8.25
N GLY A 156 26.89 0.12 -7.52
CA GLY A 156 26.60 -0.65 -6.32
C GLY A 156 25.91 0.19 -5.25
N ALA A 157 26.38 1.41 -5.00
CA ALA A 157 25.76 2.34 -4.06
C ALA A 157 24.32 2.68 -4.46
N PHE A 158 24.05 2.95 -5.74
CA PHE A 158 22.70 3.23 -6.24
C PHE A 158 21.77 2.02 -6.10
N ILE A 159 22.21 0.83 -6.49
CA ILE A 159 21.39 -0.38 -6.38
C ILE A 159 21.08 -0.69 -4.92
N LEU A 160 22.10 -0.68 -4.05
CA LEU A 160 21.94 -1.00 -2.63
C LEU A 160 21.05 0.00 -1.91
N SER A 161 21.22 1.30 -2.17
CA SER A 161 20.35 2.34 -1.60
C SER A 161 18.90 2.20 -2.06
N GLY A 162 18.67 1.85 -3.32
CA GLY A 162 17.34 1.54 -3.83
C GLY A 162 16.67 0.35 -3.12
N ILE A 163 17.39 -0.77 -2.97
CA ILE A 163 16.91 -1.94 -2.24
C ILE A 163 16.58 -1.56 -0.78
N LEU A 164 17.44 -0.78 -0.13
CA LEU A 164 17.22 -0.31 1.24
C LEU A 164 15.94 0.53 1.36
N PHE A 165 15.71 1.46 0.44
CA PHE A 165 14.52 2.30 0.43
C PHE A 165 13.24 1.53 0.09
N HIS A 166 13.33 0.53 -0.78
CA HIS A 166 12.22 -0.37 -1.06
C HIS A 166 11.84 -1.18 0.19
N TRP A 167 12.83 -1.71 0.91
CA TRP A 167 12.61 -2.44 2.16
C TRP A 167 12.00 -1.55 3.25
N LEU A 168 12.47 -0.30 3.37
CA LEU A 168 11.94 0.68 4.33
C LEU A 168 10.49 1.09 4.01
N SER A 169 10.10 1.08 2.74
CA SER A 169 8.73 1.39 2.30
C SER A 169 7.76 0.23 2.48
N ASN A 170 8.26 -1.01 2.58
CA ASN A 170 7.44 -2.23 2.70
C ASN A 170 7.77 -3.01 3.98
N PRO A 171 7.53 -2.44 5.17
CA PRO A 171 7.88 -3.10 6.41
C PRO A 171 7.00 -4.32 6.68
N HIS A 172 7.66 -5.39 7.12
CA HIS A 172 7.07 -6.67 7.46
C HIS A 172 7.03 -6.86 8.97
N ILE A 173 5.86 -6.63 9.59
CA ILE A 173 5.71 -6.64 11.05
C ILE A 173 5.32 -8.03 11.54
N LYS A 174 6.24 -8.71 12.22
CA LYS A 174 5.96 -10.02 12.85
C LYS A 174 5.12 -9.82 14.11
N ILE A 175 4.02 -10.56 14.25
CA ILE A 175 3.21 -10.54 15.47
C ILE A 175 3.97 -11.23 16.59
N ASN A 176 4.14 -10.54 17.72
CA ASN A 176 4.84 -11.03 18.90
C ASN A 176 4.36 -10.28 20.16
N ARG A 177 5.07 -10.41 21.29
CA ARG A 177 4.67 -9.71 22.53
C ARG A 177 4.71 -8.18 22.43
N ASN A 178 5.55 -7.63 21.54
CA ASN A 178 5.79 -6.21 21.32
C ASN A 178 4.96 -5.61 20.16
N HIS A 179 4.56 -6.45 19.20
CA HIS A 179 3.70 -6.10 18.08
C HIS A 179 2.42 -6.93 18.14
N ARG A 180 1.30 -6.30 18.50
CA ARG A 180 0.05 -7.02 18.79
C ARG A 180 -1.04 -6.63 17.82
N LEU A 181 -1.76 -7.64 17.36
CA LEU A 181 -3.00 -7.49 16.63
C LEU A 181 -4.15 -7.57 17.62
N LYS A 182 -5.06 -6.60 17.60
CA LYS A 182 -6.22 -6.56 18.51
C LYS A 182 -7.40 -5.85 17.86
N VAL A 183 -8.55 -5.92 18.51
CA VAL A 183 -9.78 -5.29 18.03
C VAL A 183 -10.09 -4.09 18.90
N LEU A 184 -10.48 -3.00 18.26
CA LEU A 184 -10.96 -1.80 18.93
C LEU A 184 -12.25 -1.35 18.26
N ARG A 185 -13.01 -0.49 18.95
CA ARG A 185 -14.24 0.10 18.44
C ARG A 185 -14.08 1.60 18.23
N THR A 186 -14.71 2.14 17.20
CA THR A 186 -14.97 3.59 17.12
C THR A 186 -16.19 3.93 17.98
N TYR A 187 -16.22 5.15 18.52
CA TYR A 187 -17.30 5.67 19.36
C TYR A 187 -18.14 6.66 18.55
#